data_AF-K1SR87-F1
#
_entry.id   AF-K1SR87-F1
#
_cell.length_a   1.000
_cell.length_b   1.000
_cell.length_c   1.000
_cell.angle_alpha   90.00
_cell.angle_beta   90.00
_cell.angle_gamma   90.00
#
_symmetry.space_group_name_H-M   'P 1'
#
loop_
_entity.id
_entity.type
_entity.pdbx_description
1 polymer ?
#
loop_
_entity_poly.entity_id
_entity_poly.type
_entity_poly.pdbx_seq_one_letter_code
_entity_poly.pdbx_strand_id
1 'polypeptide(L)'
;MIADIQKKYKDKPEKQQEELLKLQQEYGYKPTAGCMPMLVNFLVMFGVIEVVYRPLQRIFHIGADAITAAGDAMTALGISFTQVTRDTNIIAQVLAGESTVTSVFTADQLNTITEFGQHMDFFGIDLTRVPQYSLAADNLPLLIFPILAVVTMFISTHISMKASGQEMQGSMKLTMYMMPLMYLFFCFTFPLAFSLYYVISNIVMTAQTQ
;
A
#
# COMPACT_ATOMS: atom_id res chain seq x y z
N MET A 1 -27.34 -22.05 11.72
CA MET A 1 -27.45 -21.16 12.90
C MET A 1 -27.36 -19.68 12.52
N ILE A 2 -26.23 -19.20 12.02
CA ILE A 2 -26.09 -17.79 11.61
C ILE A 2 -27.07 -17.41 10.50
N ALA A 3 -27.15 -18.22 9.42
CA ALA A 3 -28.10 -17.99 8.33
C ALA A 3 -29.58 -18.04 8.80
N ASP A 4 -29.90 -18.84 9.81
CA ASP A 4 -31.25 -18.96 10.36
C ASP A 4 -31.65 -17.72 11.16
N ILE A 5 -30.74 -17.17 11.97
CA ILE A 5 -30.91 -15.88 12.64
C ILE A 5 -31.10 -14.79 11.59
N GLN A 6 -30.27 -14.79 10.54
CA GLN A 6 -30.37 -13.80 9.47
C GLN A 6 -31.72 -13.84 8.75
N LYS A 7 -32.24 -15.04 8.48
CA LYS A 7 -33.55 -15.26 7.84
C LYS A 7 -34.73 -14.92 8.77
N LYS A 8 -34.63 -15.25 10.07
CA LYS A 8 -35.68 -15.02 11.08
C LYS A 8 -35.88 -13.55 11.42
N TYR A 9 -34.80 -12.76 11.42
CA TYR A 9 -34.81 -11.34 11.78
C TYR A 9 -34.47 -10.42 10.59
N LYS A 10 -34.81 -10.83 9.36
CA LYS A 10 -34.49 -10.10 8.13
C LYS A 10 -34.93 -8.63 8.16
N ASP A 11 -36.11 -8.35 8.70
CA ASP A 11 -36.68 -7.00 8.79
C ASP A 11 -36.31 -6.26 10.10
N LYS A 12 -35.49 -6.88 10.96
CA LYS A 12 -35.12 -6.36 12.30
C LYS A 12 -33.61 -6.43 12.51
N PRO A 13 -32.83 -5.51 11.91
CA PRO A 13 -31.36 -5.55 11.93
C PRO A 13 -30.77 -5.47 13.34
N GLU A 14 -31.42 -4.76 14.26
CA GLU A 14 -30.99 -4.64 15.67
C GLU A 14 -31.10 -5.99 16.40
N LYS A 15 -32.24 -6.67 16.29
CA LYS A 15 -32.42 -8.02 16.88
C LYS A 15 -31.52 -9.06 16.24
N GLN A 16 -31.25 -8.90 14.94
CA GLN A 16 -30.31 -9.76 14.22
C GLN A 16 -28.89 -9.62 14.79
N GLN A 17 -28.40 -8.40 15.04
CA GLN A 17 -27.09 -8.18 15.67
C GLN A 17 -27.04 -8.72 17.10
N GLU A 18 -28.11 -8.54 17.89
CA GLU A 18 -28.18 -9.01 19.28
C GLU A 18 -28.06 -10.55 19.36
N GLU A 19 -28.82 -11.27 18.55
CA GLU A 19 -28.80 -12.75 18.55
C GLU A 19 -27.48 -13.31 17.99
N LEU A 20 -26.87 -12.62 17.02
CA LEU A 20 -25.52 -12.96 16.54
C LEU A 20 -24.45 -12.73 17.60
N LEU A 21 -24.60 -11.72 18.45
CA LEU A 21 -23.69 -11.45 19.56
C LEU A 21 -23.83 -12.52 20.66
N LYS A 22 -25.06 -12.88 21.03
CA LYS A 22 -25.33 -13.98 21.98
C LYS A 22 -24.74 -15.30 21.49
N LEU A 23 -24.94 -15.63 20.22
CA LEU A 23 -24.35 -16.81 19.61
C LEU A 23 -22.82 -16.80 19.70
N GLN A 24 -22.17 -15.67 19.39
CA GLN A 24 -20.70 -15.55 19.52
C GLN A 24 -20.23 -15.75 20.96
N GLN A 25 -20.97 -15.24 21.95
CA GLN A 25 -20.67 -15.41 23.37
C GLN A 25 -20.86 -16.86 23.85
N GLU A 26 -21.92 -17.54 23.41
CA GLU A 26 -22.19 -18.95 23.74
C GLU A 26 -21.10 -19.89 23.20
N TYR A 27 -20.59 -19.62 22.00
CA TYR A 27 -19.51 -20.40 21.39
C TYR A 27 -18.10 -19.91 21.78
N GLY A 28 -18.00 -18.97 22.73
CA GLY A 28 -16.72 -18.49 23.28
C GLY A 28 -15.87 -17.66 22.30
N TYR A 29 -16.43 -17.20 21.19
CA TYR A 29 -15.73 -16.38 20.20
C TYR A 29 -15.65 -14.93 20.67
N LYS A 30 -14.44 -14.40 20.85
CA LYS A 30 -14.23 -12.99 21.23
C LYS A 30 -14.27 -12.12 19.97
N PRO A 31 -15.14 -11.09 19.88
CA PRO A 31 -15.16 -10.17 18.75
C PRO A 31 -13.81 -9.49 18.48
N THR A 32 -13.00 -9.30 19.53
CA THR A 32 -11.66 -8.70 19.45
C THR A 32 -10.58 -9.63 18.88
N ALA A 33 -10.84 -10.93 18.76
CA ALA A 33 -9.89 -11.84 18.11
C ALA A 33 -9.74 -11.53 16.60
N GLY A 34 -10.79 -10.97 15.97
CA GLY A 34 -10.76 -10.60 14.55
C GLY A 34 -9.90 -9.37 14.23
N CYS A 35 -9.68 -8.47 15.19
CA CYS A 35 -8.84 -7.28 14.97
C CYS A 35 -7.36 -7.50 15.31
N MET A 36 -7.00 -8.57 16.02
CA MET A 36 -5.62 -8.90 16.37
C MET A 36 -4.72 -9.10 15.12
N PRO A 37 -5.13 -9.86 14.09
CA PRO A 37 -4.36 -9.96 12.84
C PRO A 37 -4.25 -8.63 12.10
N MET A 38 -5.29 -7.79 12.13
CA MET A 38 -5.24 -6.45 11.54
C MET A 38 -4.22 -5.56 12.27
N LEU A 39 -4.15 -5.63 13.60
CA LEU A 39 -3.21 -4.83 14.37
C LEU A 39 -1.76 -5.26 14.08
N VAL A 40 -1.50 -6.56 13.99
CA VAL A 40 -0.18 -7.07 13.58
C VAL A 40 0.16 -6.60 12.16
N ASN A 41 -0.78 -6.73 11.22
CA ASN A 41 -0.58 -6.25 9.84
C ASN A 41 -0.30 -4.74 9.80
N PHE A 42 -0.98 -3.95 10.62
CA PHE A 42 -0.76 -2.51 10.74
C PHE A 42 0.65 -2.19 11.28
N LEU A 43 1.10 -2.89 12.32
CA LEU A 43 2.45 -2.71 12.87
C LEU A 43 3.55 -3.07 11.86
N VAL A 44 3.38 -4.19 11.15
CA VAL A 44 4.30 -4.59 10.08
C VAL A 44 4.33 -3.54 8.98
N MET A 45 3.16 -3.01 8.60
CA MET A 45 3.07 -1.97 7.58
C MET A 45 3.86 -0.72 7.97
N PHE A 46 3.82 -0.23 9.22
CA PHE A 46 4.67 0.91 9.61
C PHE A 46 6.16 0.63 9.52
N GLY A 47 6.59 -0.58 9.91
CA GLY A 47 7.99 -0.96 9.79
C GLY A 47 8.46 -0.99 8.34
N VAL A 48 7.66 -1.59 7.45
CA VAL A 48 7.97 -1.66 6.02
C VAL A 48 7.91 -0.28 5.38
N ILE A 49 6.90 0.52 5.71
CA ILE A 49 6.72 1.87 5.19
C ILE A 49 7.95 2.75 5.47
N GLU A 50 8.49 2.72 6.68
CA GLU A 50 9.69 3.51 7.04
C GLU A 50 10.90 3.15 6.17
N VAL A 51 11.10 1.85 5.92
CA VAL A 51 12.19 1.35 5.07
C VAL A 51 11.95 1.70 3.59
N VAL A 52 10.70 1.65 3.14
CA VAL A 52 10.31 1.97 1.76
C VAL A 52 10.34 3.47 1.48
N TYR A 53 10.02 4.32 2.45
CA TYR A 53 9.99 5.79 2.27
C TYR A 53 11.35 6.44 2.49
N ARG A 54 12.23 5.79 3.28
CA ARG A 54 13.57 6.31 3.59
C ARG A 54 14.66 5.28 3.30
N PRO A 55 14.72 4.68 2.10
CA PRO A 55 15.69 3.64 1.80
C PRO A 55 17.13 4.15 1.93
N LEU A 56 17.39 5.41 1.60
CA LEU A 56 18.75 5.97 1.67
C LEU A 56 19.24 6.05 3.12
N GLN A 57 18.36 6.41 4.05
CA GLN A 57 18.68 6.50 5.47
C GLN A 57 18.63 5.15 6.18
N ARG A 58 17.65 4.30 5.86
CA ARG A 58 17.37 3.06 6.60
C ARG A 58 18.09 1.83 6.07
N ILE A 59 18.33 1.75 4.77
CA ILE A 59 19.03 0.62 4.14
C ILE A 59 20.50 0.98 3.96
N PHE A 60 20.78 2.12 3.34
CA PHE A 60 22.14 2.52 2.97
C PHE A 60 22.86 3.35 4.02
N HIS A 61 22.19 3.67 5.14
CA HIS A 61 22.76 4.41 6.26
C HIS A 61 23.41 5.75 5.84
N ILE A 62 22.87 6.39 4.80
CA ILE A 62 23.31 7.71 4.37
C ILE A 62 22.87 8.73 5.42
N GLY A 63 23.83 9.53 5.89
CA GLY A 63 23.62 10.50 6.96
C GLY A 63 22.51 11.50 6.65
N ALA A 64 21.76 11.89 7.68
CA ALA A 64 20.65 12.84 7.56
C ALA A 64 21.09 14.20 6.96
N ASP A 65 22.34 14.61 7.20
CA ASP A 65 22.92 15.84 6.67
C ASP A 65 23.04 15.80 5.14
N ALA A 66 23.51 14.68 4.58
CA ALA A 66 23.63 14.49 3.13
C ALA A 66 22.24 14.46 2.46
N ILE A 67 21.26 13.82 3.09
CA ILE A 67 19.87 13.79 2.58
C ILE A 67 19.22 15.18 2.63
N THR A 68 19.52 15.97 3.67
CA THR A 68 19.04 17.35 3.78
C THR A 68 19.66 18.23 2.71
N ALA A 69 20.98 18.16 2.53
CA ALA A 69 21.69 18.91 1.50
C ALA A 69 21.22 18.54 0.08
N ALA A 70 20.93 17.27 -0.19
CA ALA A 70 20.35 16.84 -1.46
C ALA A 70 18.92 17.39 -1.65
N GLY A 71 18.12 17.46 -0.57
CA GLY A 71 16.82 18.13 -0.56
C GLY A 71 16.90 19.62 -0.89
N ASP A 72 17.88 20.32 -0.33
CA ASP A 72 18.12 21.74 -0.60
C ASP A 72 18.56 21.95 -2.05
N ALA A 73 19.43 21.07 -2.58
CA ALA A 73 19.83 21.08 -3.98
C ALA A 73 18.63 20.87 -4.92
N MET A 74 17.75 19.90 -4.64
CA MET A 74 16.51 19.71 -5.40
C MET A 74 15.59 20.93 -5.33
N THR A 75 15.49 21.58 -4.17
CA THR A 75 14.68 22.79 -3.99
C THR A 75 15.23 23.95 -4.81
N ALA A 76 16.56 24.08 -4.90
CA ALA A 76 17.23 25.08 -5.74
C ALA A 76 16.95 24.85 -7.24
N LEU A 77 16.72 23.61 -7.65
CA LEU A 77 16.27 23.25 -9.01
C LEU A 77 14.76 23.47 -9.23
N GLY A 78 14.01 23.89 -8.21
CA GLY A 78 12.56 24.05 -8.27
C GLY A 78 11.78 22.72 -8.16
N ILE A 79 12.44 21.62 -7.78
CA ILE A 79 11.79 20.32 -7.61
C ILE A 79 11.10 20.28 -6.25
N SER A 80 9.77 20.14 -6.26
CA SER A 80 8.97 19.98 -5.05
C SER A 80 8.88 18.51 -4.64
N PHE A 81 9.14 18.22 -3.36
CA PHE A 81 9.03 16.87 -2.80
C PHE A 81 8.37 16.91 -1.42
N THR A 82 7.87 15.75 -0.98
CA THR A 82 7.34 15.55 0.38
C THR A 82 8.32 14.72 1.21
N GLN A 83 8.05 14.50 2.49
CA GLN A 83 8.87 13.55 3.27
C GLN A 83 8.87 12.13 2.68
N VAL A 84 7.78 11.75 2.01
CA VAL A 84 7.57 10.40 1.47
C VAL A 84 8.28 10.25 0.12
N THR A 85 8.36 11.32 -0.66
CA THR A 85 8.93 11.27 -2.02
C THR A 85 10.37 11.76 -2.09
N ARG A 86 10.95 12.26 -0.98
CA ARG A 86 12.30 12.83 -0.95
C ARG A 86 13.35 11.86 -1.48
N ASP A 87 13.47 10.68 -0.87
CA ASP A 87 14.48 9.69 -1.21
C ASP A 87 14.32 9.20 -2.66
N THR A 88 13.08 8.96 -3.11
CA THR A 88 12.79 8.65 -4.52
C THR A 88 13.28 9.75 -5.47
N ASN A 89 13.01 11.03 -5.15
CA ASN A 89 13.44 12.13 -6.02
C ASN A 89 14.98 12.24 -6.03
N ILE A 90 15.64 12.02 -4.89
CA ILE A 90 17.10 11.97 -4.83
C ILE A 90 17.63 10.87 -5.76
N ILE A 91 17.09 9.65 -5.66
CA ILE A 91 17.48 8.52 -6.52
C ILE A 91 17.30 8.88 -8.00
N ALA A 92 16.14 9.44 -8.36
CA ALA A 92 15.85 9.85 -9.74
C ALA A 92 16.85 10.90 -10.26
N GLN A 93 17.21 11.91 -9.46
CA GLN A 93 18.18 12.93 -9.85
C GLN A 93 19.62 12.39 -9.94
N VAL A 94 19.99 11.47 -9.05
CA VAL A 94 21.29 10.78 -9.13
C VAL A 94 21.38 9.92 -10.38
N LEU A 95 20.33 9.17 -10.72
CA LEU A 95 20.25 8.39 -11.96
C LEU A 95 20.26 9.28 -13.22
N ALA A 96 19.67 10.48 -13.14
CA ALA A 96 19.71 11.47 -14.21
C ALA A 96 21.08 12.16 -14.36
N GLY A 97 22.00 11.95 -13.41
CA GLY A 97 23.32 12.58 -13.41
C GLY A 97 23.29 14.07 -13.09
N GLU A 98 22.27 14.55 -12.38
CA GLU A 98 22.11 15.97 -12.09
C GLU A 98 23.23 16.46 -11.14
N SER A 99 24.08 17.34 -11.65
CA SER A 99 25.33 17.77 -11.00
C SER A 99 25.12 18.41 -9.62
N THR A 100 24.04 19.17 -9.46
CA THR A 100 23.72 19.87 -8.21
C THR A 100 23.34 18.91 -7.08
N VAL A 101 22.72 17.77 -7.41
CA VAL A 101 22.34 16.74 -6.44
C VAL A 101 23.48 15.74 -6.23
N THR A 102 24.14 15.32 -7.31
CA THR A 102 25.22 14.31 -7.24
C THR A 102 26.46 14.80 -6.49
N SER A 103 26.77 16.10 -6.56
CA SER A 103 27.91 16.69 -5.85
C SER A 103 27.81 16.66 -4.32
N VAL A 104 26.62 16.38 -3.77
CA VAL A 104 26.38 16.26 -2.32
C VAL A 104 26.87 14.92 -1.77
N PHE A 105 26.96 13.89 -2.61
CA PHE A 105 27.24 12.52 -2.20
C PHE A 105 28.70 12.13 -2.49
N THR A 106 29.22 11.20 -1.69
CA THR A 106 30.51 10.57 -1.99
C THR A 106 30.40 9.61 -3.18
N ALA A 107 31.51 9.26 -3.81
CA ALA A 107 31.52 8.29 -4.91
C ALA A 107 30.88 6.94 -4.52
N ASP A 108 31.14 6.45 -3.32
CA ASP A 108 30.57 5.19 -2.81
C ASP A 108 29.05 5.31 -2.61
N GLN A 109 28.57 6.45 -2.10
CA GLN A 109 27.15 6.72 -1.95
C GLN A 109 26.45 6.80 -3.31
N LEU A 110 27.06 7.46 -4.30
CA LEU A 110 26.53 7.53 -5.65
C LEU A 110 26.43 6.16 -6.30
N ASN A 111 27.45 5.32 -6.16
CA ASN A 111 27.42 3.94 -6.66
C ASN A 111 26.29 3.15 -6.01
N THR A 112 26.15 3.25 -4.69
CA THR A 112 25.10 2.56 -3.93
C THR A 112 23.69 3.01 -4.34
N ILE A 113 23.48 4.32 -4.46
CA ILE A 113 22.20 4.91 -4.89
C ILE A 113 21.88 4.47 -6.33
N THR A 114 22.88 4.46 -7.21
CA THR A 114 22.73 4.06 -8.60
C THR A 114 22.39 2.58 -8.73
N GLU A 115 23.11 1.71 -8.02
CA GLU A 115 22.86 0.27 -7.99
C GLU A 115 21.45 -0.02 -7.47
N PHE A 116 21.05 0.61 -6.36
CA PHE A 116 19.70 0.48 -5.83
C PHE A 116 18.63 0.91 -6.83
N GLY A 117 18.78 2.10 -7.42
CA GLY A 117 17.83 2.64 -8.40
C GLY A 117 17.70 1.76 -9.64
N GLN A 118 18.81 1.21 -10.14
CA GLN A 118 18.81 0.31 -11.30
C GLN A 118 18.19 -1.05 -11.01
N HIS A 119 18.26 -1.52 -9.76
CA HIS A 119 17.66 -2.80 -9.35
C HIS A 119 16.20 -2.67 -8.88
N MET A 120 15.69 -1.46 -8.68
CA MET A 120 14.29 -1.19 -8.34
C MET A 120 13.39 -1.09 -9.58
N ASP A 121 13.65 -1.94 -10.57
CA ASP A 121 12.86 -2.07 -11.80
C ASP A 121 12.05 -3.37 -11.80
N PHE A 122 10.81 -3.29 -12.27
CA PHE A 122 9.99 -4.48 -12.54
C PHE A 122 9.35 -4.37 -13.92
N PHE A 123 9.79 -5.22 -14.84
CA PHE A 123 9.39 -5.21 -16.26
C PHE A 123 9.66 -3.87 -16.99
N GLY A 124 10.76 -3.19 -16.67
CA GLY A 124 11.10 -1.89 -17.25
C GLY A 124 10.34 -0.72 -16.62
N ILE A 125 9.67 -0.95 -15.49
CA ILE A 125 8.97 0.06 -14.71
C ILE A 125 9.70 0.29 -13.38
N ASP A 126 10.19 1.51 -13.19
CA ASP A 126 10.81 1.96 -11.95
C ASP A 126 9.78 2.00 -10.81
N LEU A 127 9.96 1.10 -9.83
CA LEU A 127 9.08 0.92 -8.69
C LEU A 127 9.20 2.03 -7.64
N THR A 128 10.25 2.85 -7.71
CA THR A 128 10.45 3.95 -6.77
C THR A 128 9.54 5.14 -7.09
N ARG A 129 9.11 5.28 -8.35
CA ARG A 129 8.28 6.41 -8.82
C ARG A 129 6.87 6.37 -8.24
N VAL A 130 6.28 7.55 -8.07
CA VAL A 130 4.88 7.71 -7.66
C VAL A 130 4.03 7.97 -8.92
N PRO A 131 3.03 7.13 -9.21
CA PRO A 131 2.18 7.34 -10.38
C PRO A 131 1.37 8.63 -10.22
N GLN A 132 1.15 9.32 -11.34
CA GLN A 132 0.33 10.53 -11.40
C GLN A 132 -1.01 10.22 -12.08
N TYR A 133 -2.01 11.07 -11.91
CA TYR A 133 -3.29 10.95 -12.64
C TYR A 133 -3.18 11.33 -14.14
N SER A 134 -2.01 11.79 -14.59
CA SER A 134 -1.76 12.24 -15.96
C SER A 134 -1.68 11.07 -16.95
N LEU A 135 -2.28 11.20 -18.13
CA LEU A 135 -2.17 10.22 -19.23
C LEU A 135 -0.95 10.47 -20.13
N ALA A 136 0.07 11.15 -19.61
CA ALA A 136 1.32 11.36 -20.34
C ALA A 136 2.05 10.03 -20.62
N ALA A 137 2.77 9.97 -21.73
CA ALA A 137 3.40 8.73 -22.22
C ALA A 137 4.41 8.13 -21.24
N ASP A 138 5.09 8.97 -20.47
CA ASP A 138 6.05 8.60 -19.42
C ASP A 138 5.38 8.06 -18.14
N ASN A 139 4.12 8.43 -17.90
CA ASN A 139 3.34 7.98 -16.73
C ASN A 139 2.45 6.78 -17.05
N LEU A 140 2.14 6.51 -18.31
CA LEU A 140 1.24 5.43 -18.72
C LEU A 140 1.66 4.05 -18.19
N PRO A 141 2.96 3.65 -18.22
CA PRO A 141 3.39 2.38 -17.63
C PRO A 141 3.17 2.33 -16.11
N LEU A 142 3.31 3.46 -15.43
CA LEU A 142 3.15 3.56 -13.97
C LEU A 142 1.71 3.27 -13.54
N LEU A 143 0.71 3.57 -14.38
CA LEU A 143 -0.71 3.36 -14.09
C LEU A 143 -1.13 1.88 -14.07
N ILE A 144 -0.31 0.97 -14.63
CA ILE A 144 -0.62 -0.45 -14.71
C ILE A 144 -0.80 -1.06 -13.32
N PHE A 145 0.13 -0.79 -12.38
CA PHE A 145 0.08 -1.38 -11.04
C PHE A 145 -1.07 -0.87 -10.18
N PRO A 146 -1.37 0.45 -10.09
CA PRO A 146 -2.55 0.95 -9.40
C PRO A 146 -3.86 0.33 -9.91
N ILE A 147 -4.03 0.22 -11.24
CA ILE A 147 -5.23 -0.37 -11.85
C ILE A 147 -5.32 -1.85 -11.48
N LEU A 148 -4.23 -2.60 -11.64
CA LEU A 148 -4.17 -4.02 -11.31
C LEU A 148 -4.43 -4.26 -9.81
N ALA A 149 -3.89 -3.41 -8.94
CA ALA A 149 -4.09 -3.50 -7.50
C ALA A 149 -5.57 -3.31 -7.13
N VAL A 150 -6.23 -2.30 -7.70
CA VAL A 150 -7.67 -2.06 -7.48
C VAL A 150 -8.49 -3.25 -8.00
N VAL A 151 -8.24 -3.72 -9.23
CA VAL A 151 -8.97 -4.85 -9.82
C VAL A 151 -8.80 -6.13 -8.98
N THR A 152 -7.57 -6.47 -8.61
CA THR A 152 -7.29 -7.65 -7.77
C THR A 152 -7.92 -7.54 -6.39
N MET A 153 -7.96 -6.35 -5.81
CA MET A 153 -8.60 -6.11 -4.52
C MET A 153 -10.12 -6.29 -4.59
N PHE A 154 -10.77 -5.80 -5.65
CA PHE A 154 -12.20 -6.06 -5.89
C PHE A 154 -12.48 -7.56 -6.06
N ILE A 155 -11.66 -8.26 -6.85
CA ILE A 155 -11.80 -9.72 -7.05
C ILE A 155 -11.66 -10.45 -5.71
N SER A 156 -10.59 -10.16 -4.95
CA SER A 156 -10.34 -10.77 -3.65
C SER A 156 -11.46 -10.49 -2.65
N THR A 157 -11.99 -9.27 -2.64
CA THR A 157 -13.12 -8.85 -1.80
C THR A 157 -14.37 -9.65 -2.16
N HIS A 158 -14.66 -9.81 -3.46
CA HIS A 158 -15.79 -10.62 -3.93
C HIS A 158 -15.67 -12.11 -3.62
N ILE A 159 -14.48 -12.68 -3.74
CA ILE A 159 -14.22 -14.10 -3.42
C ILE A 159 -14.36 -14.34 -1.92
N SER A 160 -13.76 -13.48 -1.08
CA SER A 160 -13.86 -13.56 0.37
C SER A 160 -15.33 -13.45 0.84
N MET A 161 -16.11 -12.54 0.25
CA MET A 161 -17.54 -12.44 0.54
C MET A 161 -18.28 -13.75 0.20
N LYS A 162 -18.01 -14.36 -0.95
CA LYS A 162 -18.66 -15.63 -1.34
C LYS A 162 -18.24 -16.78 -0.42
N ALA A 163 -16.97 -16.83 -0.01
CA ALA A 163 -16.45 -17.85 0.91
C ALA A 163 -17.09 -17.76 2.31
N SER A 164 -17.44 -16.56 2.79
CA SER A 164 -18.05 -16.38 4.11
C SER A 164 -19.49 -16.91 4.26
N GLY A 165 -20.20 -17.22 3.17
CA GLY A 165 -21.54 -17.84 3.20
C GLY A 165 -22.66 -17.04 3.90
N GLN A 166 -22.36 -15.86 4.45
CA GLN A 166 -23.32 -14.99 5.14
C GLN A 166 -23.90 -13.92 4.20
N GLU A 167 -25.21 -13.66 4.29
CA GLU A 167 -25.76 -12.41 3.77
C GLU A 167 -25.23 -11.27 4.64
N MET A 168 -24.19 -10.61 4.13
CA MET A 168 -23.49 -9.59 4.89
C MET A 168 -24.35 -8.33 5.01
N GLN A 169 -24.52 -7.85 6.24
CA GLN A 169 -25.35 -6.70 6.60
C GLN A 169 -24.84 -5.44 5.86
N GLY A 170 -25.74 -4.53 5.45
CA GLY A 170 -25.42 -3.41 4.54
C GLY A 170 -24.26 -2.51 4.98
N SER A 171 -24.07 -2.33 6.29
CA SER A 171 -22.94 -1.55 6.86
C SER A 171 -21.57 -2.21 6.60
N MET A 172 -21.49 -3.54 6.63
CA MET A 172 -20.26 -4.29 6.40
C MET A 172 -19.95 -4.40 4.91
N LYS A 173 -20.98 -4.48 4.04
CA LYS A 173 -20.81 -4.37 2.58
C LYS A 173 -20.23 -3.03 2.16
N LEU A 174 -20.74 -1.92 2.71
CA LEU A 174 -20.23 -0.59 2.40
C LEU A 174 -18.75 -0.46 2.79
N THR A 175 -18.38 -0.99 3.96
CA THR A 175 -16.98 -0.98 4.42
C THR A 175 -16.05 -1.74 3.46
N MET A 176 -16.48 -2.90 2.96
CA MET A 176 -15.69 -3.71 2.02
C MET A 176 -15.49 -3.05 0.65
N TYR A 177 -16.48 -2.29 0.14
CA TYR A 177 -16.32 -1.57 -1.12
C TYR A 177 -15.63 -0.20 -0.97
N MET A 178 -15.69 0.41 0.22
CA MET A 178 -14.98 1.65 0.50
C MET A 178 -13.47 1.46 0.62
N MET A 179 -13.01 0.32 1.14
CA MET A 179 -11.59 0.06 1.31
C MET A 179 -10.79 0.11 -0.01
N PRO A 180 -11.20 -0.57 -1.11
CA PRO A 180 -10.53 -0.43 -2.40
C PRO A 180 -10.49 0.99 -2.96
N LEU A 181 -11.52 1.80 -2.67
CA LEU A 181 -11.59 3.19 -3.13
C LEU A 181 -10.61 4.08 -2.36
N MET A 182 -10.52 3.91 -1.04
CA MET A 182 -9.49 4.57 -0.23
C MET A 182 -8.08 4.09 -0.61
N TYR A 183 -7.95 2.83 -1.00
CA TYR A 183 -6.68 2.27 -1.46
C TYR A 183 -6.19 2.91 -2.76
N LEU A 184 -7.10 3.30 -3.66
CA LEU A 184 -6.76 4.05 -4.87
C LEU A 184 -6.02 5.35 -4.52
N PHE A 185 -6.48 6.10 -3.51
CA PHE A 185 -5.77 7.30 -3.04
C PHE A 185 -4.32 7.00 -2.63
N PHE A 186 -4.08 5.89 -1.95
CA PHE A 186 -2.74 5.50 -1.52
C PHE A 186 -1.83 5.07 -2.67
N CYS A 187 -2.36 4.42 -3.70
CA CYS A 187 -1.59 4.07 -4.91
C CYS A 187 -0.99 5.30 -5.61
N PHE A 188 -1.66 6.46 -5.57
CA PHE A 188 -1.17 7.71 -6.17
C PHE A 188 -0.40 8.59 -5.19
N THR A 189 -0.31 8.20 -3.92
CA THR A 189 0.42 8.92 -2.88
C THR A 189 1.78 8.28 -2.60
N PHE A 190 1.92 6.98 -2.87
CA PHE A 190 3.09 6.19 -2.52
C PHE A 190 3.84 5.63 -3.75
N PRO A 191 5.13 5.27 -3.60
CA PRO A 191 5.90 4.60 -4.65
C PRO A 191 5.20 3.35 -5.20
N LEU A 192 5.38 3.06 -6.48
CA LEU A 192 4.77 1.90 -7.16
C LEU A 192 5.07 0.54 -6.51
N ALA A 193 6.19 0.41 -5.82
CA ALA A 193 6.50 -0.75 -4.99
C ALA A 193 5.34 -1.09 -4.02
N PHE A 194 4.65 -0.08 -3.49
CA PHE A 194 3.45 -0.24 -2.67
C PHE A 194 2.34 -0.94 -3.45
N SER A 195 1.97 -0.44 -4.64
CA SER A 195 0.92 -1.06 -5.46
C SER A 195 1.27 -2.50 -5.85
N LEU A 196 2.52 -2.77 -6.19
CA LEU A 196 2.99 -4.13 -6.52
C LEU A 196 2.88 -5.09 -5.33
N TYR A 197 3.26 -4.66 -4.12
CA TYR A 197 3.12 -5.47 -2.91
C TYR A 197 1.68 -5.94 -2.71
N TYR A 198 0.70 -5.05 -2.85
CA TYR A 198 -0.71 -5.42 -2.68
C TYR A 198 -1.24 -6.28 -3.82
N VAL A 199 -0.80 -6.08 -5.06
CA VAL A 199 -1.14 -7.00 -6.17
C VAL A 199 -0.72 -8.43 -5.79
N ILE A 200 0.54 -8.61 -5.38
CA ILE A 200 1.07 -9.93 -5.01
C ILE A 200 0.32 -10.48 -3.79
N SER A 201 0.11 -9.66 -2.76
CA SER A 201 -0.62 -10.05 -1.55
C SER A 201 -2.06 -10.48 -1.87
N ASN A 202 -2.78 -9.75 -2.72
CA ASN A 202 -4.16 -10.07 -3.10
C ASN A 202 -4.22 -11.36 -3.93
N ILE A 203 -3.24 -11.59 -4.82
CA ILE A 203 -3.13 -12.84 -5.59
C ILE A 203 -2.90 -14.02 -4.65
N VAL A 204 -1.94 -13.91 -3.72
CA VAL A 204 -1.65 -14.95 -2.74
C VAL A 204 -2.86 -15.23 -1.85
N MET A 205 -3.53 -14.19 -1.34
CA MET A 205 -4.73 -14.36 -0.52
C MET A 205 -5.86 -15.01 -1.31
N THR A 206 -6.06 -14.61 -2.57
CA THR A 206 -7.05 -15.23 -3.45
C THR A 206 -6.74 -16.71 -3.69
N ALA A 207 -5.48 -17.07 -3.87
CA ALA A 207 -5.04 -18.45 -4.02
C ALA A 207 -5.20 -19.28 -2.73
N GLN A 208 -5.00 -18.66 -1.56
CA GLN A 208 -5.21 -19.30 -0.25
C GLN A 208 -6.69 -19.45 0.14
N THR A 209 -7.58 -18.67 -0.47
CA THR A 209 -9.02 -18.70 -0.18
C THR A 209 -9.76 -19.80 -0.95
N GLN A 210 -9.12 -20.42 -1.95
CA GLN A 210 -9.60 -21.64 -2.60
C GLN A 210 -9.19 -22.89 -1.83
#